data_AF-A0A967LAB6-F1
#
_entry.id   AF-A0A967LAB6-F1
#
_cell.length_a   1.000
_cell.length_b   1.000
_cell.length_c   1.000
_cell.angle_alpha   90.00
_cell.angle_beta   90.00
_cell.angle_gamma   90.00
#
_symmetry.space_group_name_H-M   'P 1'
#
loop_
_entity.id
_entity.type
_entity.pdbx_description
1 polymer ?
#
loop_
_entity_poly.entity_id
_entity_poly.type
_entity_poly.pdbx_seq_one_letter_code
_entity_poly.pdbx_strand_id
1 'polypeptide(L)'
;MRYLRITEIMYEPNGGTVYEFIELKNTGPATLDLTGVRFTDGISFLFPSMLLGPGEEVVVVGDLVAFESRYGTGLNVAGVFGGNLNNGGEEVVLTLPEPFDAAILRFEYRESWYPSSAGPGFSLELRDPSVPARDWNRPESWQASSTIDGSPGGAIDLIPDDFPGWLAFYSLGPLEDADDDGLVALVEYSLGLDPTLNIGANGPASLPVASRSPAGRLAISFHLPVNGAAADGCGANEIVYTVESSDDLLDWIPLMEKTETTSFTGTGTAVLDPPFNGRVPVTITDDQNHPGHRFIRLRMSWLP
;
A
#
# COMPACT_ATOMS: atom_id res chain seq x y z
N MET A 1 -21.34 6.38 18.24
CA MET A 1 -19.88 6.25 18.02
C MET A 1 -19.41 5.04 17.24
N ARG A 2 -20.17 3.94 17.11
CA ARG A 2 -19.72 2.78 16.30
C ARG A 2 -19.45 3.03 14.81
N TYR A 3 -19.73 4.23 14.29
CA TYR A 3 -19.51 4.63 12.90
C TYR A 3 -18.36 5.63 12.75
N LEU A 4 -17.69 6.02 13.85
CA LEU A 4 -16.48 6.81 13.76
C LEU A 4 -15.32 5.87 13.42
N ARG A 5 -14.55 6.19 12.38
CA ARG A 5 -13.41 5.41 11.89
C ARG A 5 -12.21 6.30 11.77
N ILE A 6 -11.03 5.76 12.07
CA ILE A 6 -9.79 6.33 11.53
C ILE A 6 -9.71 5.87 10.07
N THR A 7 -9.50 6.79 9.15
CA THR A 7 -9.44 6.52 7.71
C THR A 7 -8.06 6.75 7.11
N GLU A 8 -7.25 7.59 7.74
CA GLU A 8 -5.89 7.86 7.29
C GLU A 8 -4.98 8.23 8.47
N ILE A 9 -3.72 7.80 8.42
CA ILE A 9 -2.69 8.16 9.39
C ILE A 9 -1.39 8.48 8.65
N MET A 10 -0.86 9.67 8.91
CA MET A 10 0.47 10.07 8.48
C MET A 10 1.42 10.01 9.69
N TYR A 11 2.07 8.87 9.90
CA TYR A 11 2.93 8.64 11.07
C TYR A 11 4.42 8.91 10.81
N GLU A 12 4.85 8.96 9.54
CA GLU A 12 6.24 9.28 9.20
C GLU A 12 6.33 10.16 7.95
N PRO A 13 5.87 11.43 8.04
CA PRO A 13 5.82 12.35 6.91
C PRO A 13 7.20 12.87 6.48
N ASN A 14 7.28 13.25 5.20
CA ASN A 14 8.34 14.11 4.73
C ASN A 14 8.28 15.47 5.44
N GLY A 15 9.40 15.91 6.00
CA GLY A 15 9.48 17.18 6.74
C GLY A 15 9.24 17.05 8.26
N GLY A 16 9.07 15.84 8.77
CA GLY A 16 9.07 15.53 10.21
C GLY A 16 7.71 15.71 10.90
N THR A 17 7.70 15.50 12.21
CA THR A 17 6.48 15.25 13.01
C THR A 17 5.43 16.38 12.95
N VAL A 18 5.83 17.59 12.58
CA VAL A 18 4.90 18.73 12.38
C VAL A 18 3.86 18.49 11.27
N TYR A 19 4.12 17.56 10.36
CA TYR A 19 3.20 17.17 9.28
C TYR A 19 2.42 15.90 9.58
N GLU A 20 2.56 15.32 10.78
CA GLU A 20 1.77 14.15 11.19
C GLU A 20 0.30 14.54 11.32
N PHE A 21 -0.58 13.61 10.99
CA PHE A 21 -2.02 13.77 11.17
C PHE A 21 -2.73 12.43 11.31
N ILE A 22 -3.94 12.48 11.88
CA ILE A 22 -4.90 11.38 11.88
C ILE A 22 -6.23 11.92 11.35
N GLU A 23 -6.78 11.26 10.34
CA GLU A 23 -8.11 11.53 9.82
C GLU A 23 -9.14 10.57 10.41
N LEU A 24 -10.31 11.10 10.74
CA LEU A 24 -11.48 10.31 11.09
C LEU A 24 -12.68 10.63 10.21
N LYS A 25 -13.47 9.60 9.91
CA LYS A 25 -14.70 9.69 9.13
C LYS A 25 -15.91 9.17 9.88
N ASN A 26 -17.06 9.82 9.68
CA ASN A 26 -18.35 9.26 10.06
C ASN A 26 -18.89 8.37 8.93
N THR A 27 -18.77 7.05 9.08
CA THR A 27 -19.26 6.07 8.09
C THR A 27 -20.74 5.72 8.26
N GLY A 28 -21.44 6.42 9.13
CA GLY A 28 -22.81 6.12 9.52
C GLY A 28 -23.82 7.06 8.88
N PRO A 29 -25.12 6.71 8.92
CA PRO A 29 -26.19 7.52 8.33
C PRO A 29 -26.64 8.70 9.22
N ALA A 30 -26.04 8.87 10.40
CA ALA A 30 -26.46 9.86 11.39
C ALA A 30 -25.28 10.71 11.86
N THR A 31 -25.53 11.99 12.13
CA THR A 31 -24.54 12.90 12.72
C THR A 31 -24.03 12.36 14.06
N LEU A 32 -22.71 12.41 14.24
CA LEU A 32 -22.03 12.07 15.49
C LEU A 32 -21.67 13.35 16.24
N ASP A 33 -21.82 13.32 17.56
CA ASP A 33 -21.37 14.40 18.44
C ASP A 33 -20.00 14.05 19.03
N LEU A 34 -18.94 14.67 18.52
CA LEU A 34 -17.58 14.36 18.94
C LEU A 34 -17.18 15.08 20.23
N THR A 35 -18.07 15.86 20.84
CA THR A 35 -17.76 16.63 22.05
C THR A 35 -17.18 15.75 23.16
N GLY A 36 -15.92 16.01 23.52
CA GLY A 36 -15.22 15.30 24.58
C GLY A 36 -14.73 13.90 24.22
N VAL A 37 -14.93 13.43 22.98
CA VAL A 37 -14.21 12.25 22.46
C VAL A 37 -12.72 12.54 22.55
N ARG A 38 -11.90 11.53 22.84
CA ARG A 38 -10.47 11.77 23.10
C ARG A 38 -9.59 10.63 22.62
N PHE A 39 -8.39 10.98 22.20
CA PHE A 39 -7.30 10.05 22.07
C PHE A 39 -6.62 9.86 23.43
N THR A 40 -6.47 8.61 23.85
CA THR A 40 -5.87 8.24 25.15
C THR A 40 -4.58 7.44 25.01
N ASP A 41 -4.25 7.00 23.80
CA ASP A 41 -3.01 6.30 23.48
C ASP A 41 -2.55 6.67 22.06
N GLY A 42 -1.25 6.58 21.83
CA GLY A 42 -0.54 7.10 20.65
C GLY A 42 -0.34 8.62 20.72
N ILE A 43 -1.43 9.37 20.59
CA ILE A 43 -1.44 10.84 20.72
C ILE A 43 -2.36 11.30 21.85
N SER A 44 -2.19 12.55 22.30
CA SER A 44 -3.09 13.19 23.26
C SER A 44 -3.93 14.26 22.59
N PHE A 45 -5.23 14.04 22.49
CA PHE A 45 -6.15 15.02 21.93
C PHE A 45 -7.55 14.89 22.51
N LEU A 46 -8.22 16.02 22.72
CA LEU A 46 -9.60 16.12 23.21
C LEU A 46 -10.40 16.91 22.18
N PHE A 47 -11.42 16.27 21.60
CA PHE A 47 -12.28 16.93 20.62
C PHE A 47 -13.07 18.07 21.28
N PRO A 48 -13.08 19.27 20.65
CA PRO A 48 -13.92 20.38 21.10
C PRO A 48 -15.40 20.05 20.86
N SER A 49 -16.30 20.98 21.20
CA SER A 49 -17.70 20.81 20.82
C SER A 49 -17.84 20.85 19.31
N MET A 50 -18.19 19.70 18.73
CA MET A 50 -18.14 19.46 17.30
C MET A 50 -19.15 18.38 16.92
N LEU A 51 -19.85 18.61 15.81
CA LEU A 51 -20.69 17.61 15.17
C LEU A 51 -20.02 17.16 13.88
N LEU A 52 -20.11 15.87 13.57
CA LEU A 52 -19.62 15.27 12.33
C LEU A 52 -20.78 14.58 11.61
N GLY A 53 -21.25 15.17 10.52
CA GLY A 53 -22.34 14.68 9.68
C GLY A 53 -22.03 13.36 8.97
N PRO A 54 -23.04 12.69 8.40
CA PRO A 54 -22.84 11.47 7.61
C PRO A 54 -21.85 11.67 6.47
N GLY A 55 -20.82 10.84 6.39
CA GLY A 55 -19.78 10.90 5.36
C GLY A 55 -18.75 12.01 5.54
N GLU A 56 -18.92 12.90 6.52
CA GLU A 56 -17.95 13.96 6.80
C GLU A 56 -16.70 13.39 7.47
N GLU A 57 -15.58 14.07 7.21
CA GLU A 57 -14.25 13.80 7.74
C GLU A 57 -13.78 14.93 8.65
N VAL A 58 -12.86 14.60 9.54
CA VAL A 58 -12.20 15.53 10.44
C VAL A 58 -10.77 15.08 10.68
N VAL A 59 -9.85 16.04 10.73
CA VAL A 59 -8.41 15.78 10.88
C VAL A 59 -7.91 16.35 12.20
N VAL A 60 -7.06 15.60 12.90
CA VAL A 60 -6.24 16.11 14.01
C VAL A 60 -4.78 16.13 13.57
N VAL A 61 -4.07 17.21 13.86
CA VAL A 61 -2.77 17.52 13.22
C VAL A 61 -1.65 17.75 14.25
N GLY A 62 -0.39 17.51 13.86
CA GLY A 62 0.77 17.77 14.72
C GLY A 62 1.12 19.25 14.83
N ASP A 63 0.94 20.02 13.75
CA ASP A 63 1.04 21.49 13.75
C ASP A 63 0.08 22.08 12.69
N LEU A 64 -0.77 23.02 13.10
CA LEU A 64 -1.77 23.60 12.21
C LEU A 64 -1.16 24.42 11.07
N VAL A 65 -0.12 25.21 11.36
CA VAL A 65 0.49 26.11 10.36
C VAL A 65 1.25 25.30 9.32
N ALA A 66 2.00 24.29 9.75
CA ALA A 66 2.70 23.37 8.85
C ALA A 66 1.70 22.58 7.99
N PHE A 67 0.66 22.02 8.61
CA PHE A 67 -0.38 21.28 7.91
C PHE A 67 -1.08 22.14 6.84
N GLU A 68 -1.56 23.34 7.22
CA GLU A 68 -2.23 24.25 6.29
C GLU A 68 -1.28 24.76 5.18
N SER A 69 0.02 24.86 5.43
CA SER A 69 1.00 25.22 4.41
C SER A 69 1.14 24.17 3.31
N ARG A 70 0.83 22.90 3.61
CA ARG A 70 0.92 21.77 2.69
C ARG A 70 -0.42 21.44 2.04
N TYR A 71 -1.49 21.37 2.83
CA TYR A 71 -2.80 20.90 2.37
C TYR A 71 -3.84 22.03 2.19
N GLY A 72 -3.48 23.27 2.53
CA GLY A 72 -4.36 24.43 2.48
C GLY A 72 -5.28 24.56 3.71
N THR A 73 -6.03 25.66 3.76
CA THR A 73 -6.88 26.03 4.92
C THR A 73 -8.34 25.57 4.78
N GLY A 74 -8.64 24.72 3.80
CA GLY A 74 -10.00 24.30 3.46
C GLY A 74 -10.50 23.06 4.20
N LEU A 75 -9.59 22.35 4.87
CA LEU A 75 -9.88 21.07 5.52
C LEU A 75 -10.48 21.26 6.91
N ASN A 76 -11.33 20.32 7.31
CA ASN A 76 -11.96 20.32 8.62
C ASN A 76 -10.99 19.85 9.71
N VAL A 77 -10.18 20.75 10.24
CA VAL A 77 -9.21 20.45 11.29
C VAL A 77 -9.86 20.64 12.67
N ALA A 78 -9.93 19.56 13.47
CA ALA A 78 -10.44 19.62 14.84
C ALA A 78 -9.48 20.31 15.81
N GLY A 79 -8.17 20.21 15.56
CA GLY A 79 -7.15 20.88 16.34
C GLY A 79 -5.81 20.16 16.31
N VAL A 80 -4.89 20.69 17.12
CA VAL A 80 -3.52 20.18 17.24
C VAL A 80 -3.44 19.14 18.37
N PHE A 81 -2.90 17.97 18.09
CA PHE A 81 -2.65 16.94 19.12
C PHE A 81 -1.31 17.16 19.83
N GLY A 82 -1.20 16.61 21.04
CA GLY A 82 0.06 16.52 21.78
C GLY A 82 0.72 15.15 21.63
N GLY A 83 2.04 15.12 21.80
CA GLY A 83 2.84 13.93 21.46
C GLY A 83 3.21 13.91 19.98
N ASN A 84 3.74 12.78 19.52
CA ASN A 84 3.96 12.49 18.11
C ASN A 84 3.61 11.01 17.89
N LEU A 85 3.29 10.66 16.66
CA LEU A 85 3.17 9.29 16.24
C LEU A 85 4.56 8.60 16.25
N ASN A 86 4.59 7.32 16.59
CA ASN A 86 5.82 6.54 16.60
C ASN A 86 6.10 5.96 15.21
N ASN A 87 7.23 6.34 14.60
CA ASN A 87 7.67 5.84 13.30
C ASN A 87 7.71 4.30 13.24
N GLY A 88 8.07 3.63 14.35
CA GLY A 88 8.15 2.17 14.43
C GLY A 88 6.81 1.44 14.57
N GLY A 89 5.70 2.18 14.66
CA GLY A 89 4.39 1.63 14.98
C GLY A 89 3.98 1.76 16.45
N GLU A 90 2.68 1.85 16.69
CA GLU A 90 2.08 1.88 18.03
C GLU A 90 0.57 1.59 18.00
N GLU A 91 -0.04 1.48 19.19
CA GLU A 91 -1.50 1.46 19.35
C GLU A 91 -2.03 2.90 19.46
N VAL A 92 -3.05 3.21 18.67
CA VAL A 92 -3.84 4.44 18.74
C VAL A 92 -5.23 4.10 19.28
N VAL A 93 -5.62 4.76 20.37
CA VAL A 93 -6.89 4.49 21.05
C VAL A 93 -7.75 5.75 21.14
N LEU A 94 -8.95 5.67 20.57
CA LEU A 94 -9.98 6.69 20.67
C LEU A 94 -11.06 6.24 21.67
N THR A 95 -11.35 7.04 22.69
CA THR A 95 -12.32 6.70 23.74
C THR A 95 -13.51 7.65 23.77
N LEU A 96 -14.59 7.17 24.38
CA LEU A 96 -15.77 7.97 24.68
C LEU A 96 -15.44 9.16 25.62
N PRO A 97 -16.32 10.18 25.65
CA PRO A 97 -16.22 11.27 26.60
C PRO A 97 -16.33 10.81 28.05
N GLU A 98 -15.77 11.59 28.97
CA GLU A 98 -15.95 11.36 30.40
C GLU A 98 -17.43 11.32 30.80
N PRO A 99 -17.79 10.50 31.81
CA PRO A 99 -16.91 9.65 32.62
C PRO A 99 -16.71 8.23 32.04
N PHE A 100 -17.04 7.99 30.78
CA PHE A 100 -16.94 6.67 30.18
C PHE A 100 -15.49 6.34 29.79
N ASP A 101 -15.00 5.20 30.23
CA ASP A 101 -13.68 4.68 29.87
C ASP A 101 -13.80 3.48 28.95
N ALA A 102 -14.43 3.72 27.79
CA ALA A 102 -14.64 2.71 26.76
C ALA A 102 -14.06 3.20 25.43
N ALA A 103 -13.27 2.34 24.80
CA ALA A 103 -12.75 2.59 23.47
C ALA A 103 -13.88 2.60 22.45
N ILE A 104 -13.92 3.66 21.64
CA ILE A 104 -14.66 3.72 20.38
C ILE A 104 -13.91 2.88 19.35
N LEU A 105 -12.59 3.05 19.31
CA LEU A 105 -11.70 2.38 18.37
C LEU A 105 -10.34 2.11 19.02
N ARG A 106 -9.77 0.95 18.71
CA ARG A 106 -8.39 0.55 18.97
C ARG A 106 -7.79 0.14 17.65
N PHE A 107 -6.68 0.75 17.31
CA PHE A 107 -5.99 0.50 16.06
C PHE A 107 -4.50 0.38 16.35
N GLU A 108 -3.82 -0.57 15.73
CA GLU A 108 -2.36 -0.69 15.81
C GLU A 108 -1.80 -0.64 14.39
N TYR A 109 -0.85 0.25 14.14
CA TYR A 109 -0.05 0.24 12.90
C TYR A 109 1.38 -0.19 13.18
N ARG A 110 2.07 -0.64 12.13
CA ARG A 110 3.49 -1.01 12.19
C ARG A 110 4.18 -0.52 10.94
N GLU A 111 5.42 -0.05 11.10
CA GLU A 111 6.27 0.37 9.97
C GLU A 111 6.43 -0.72 8.91
N SER A 112 6.32 -1.99 9.31
CA SER A 112 6.50 -3.15 8.44
C SER A 112 5.29 -3.44 7.54
N TRP A 113 4.14 -2.82 7.77
CA TRP A 113 2.95 -3.02 6.94
C TRP A 113 3.19 -2.52 5.51
N TYR A 114 3.60 -1.26 5.39
CA TYR A 114 3.90 -0.59 4.13
C TYR A 114 5.09 0.36 4.31
N PRO A 115 6.33 -0.08 4.10
CA PRO A 115 7.48 0.82 4.13
C PRO A 115 7.42 2.07 3.24
N SER A 116 6.53 2.18 2.25
CA SER A 116 6.22 3.48 1.61
C SER A 116 5.61 4.49 2.59
N SER A 117 4.82 4.06 3.57
CA SER A 117 4.33 4.91 4.66
C SER A 117 5.32 5.10 5.80
N ALA A 118 6.49 4.43 5.77
CA ALA A 118 7.54 4.50 6.78
C ALA A 118 8.75 5.35 6.30
N GLY A 119 8.52 6.65 6.04
CA GLY A 119 9.60 7.60 5.72
C GLY A 119 9.59 8.21 4.31
N PRO A 120 9.18 7.50 3.24
CA PRO A 120 9.04 8.11 1.90
C PRO A 120 7.92 9.16 1.80
N GLY A 121 7.08 9.28 2.84
CA GLY A 121 6.09 10.34 3.00
C GLY A 121 4.68 9.99 2.56
N PHE A 122 4.38 8.72 2.30
CA PHE A 122 3.00 8.29 2.08
C PHE A 122 2.29 8.11 3.44
N SER A 123 0.97 8.28 3.47
CA SER A 123 0.16 7.93 4.64
C SER A 123 -0.30 6.48 4.56
N LEU A 124 -0.86 6.00 5.66
CA LEU A 124 -1.58 4.73 5.74
C LEU A 124 -3.08 5.01 5.67
N GLU A 125 -3.74 4.54 4.61
CA GLU A 125 -5.17 4.74 4.32
C GLU A 125 -5.96 3.45 4.50
N LEU A 126 -7.14 3.55 5.12
CA LEU A 126 -8.03 2.41 5.32
C LEU A 126 -8.76 2.11 4.00
N ARG A 127 -8.55 0.93 3.41
CA ARG A 127 -9.12 0.56 2.09
C ARG A 127 -10.64 0.68 2.08
N ASP A 128 -11.29 0.03 3.03
CA ASP A 128 -12.75 0.05 3.14
C ASP A 128 -13.16 0.50 4.55
N PRO A 129 -13.71 1.72 4.71
CA PRO A 129 -14.20 2.23 5.98
C PRO A 129 -15.32 1.40 6.63
N SER A 130 -15.89 0.44 5.91
CA SER A 130 -16.92 -0.49 6.37
C SER A 130 -16.38 -1.76 7.02
N VAL A 131 -15.07 -2.03 6.94
CA VAL A 131 -14.47 -3.25 7.54
C VAL A 131 -14.80 -3.36 9.03
N PRO A 132 -15.07 -4.58 9.53
CA PRO A 132 -15.43 -4.78 10.93
C PRO A 132 -14.23 -4.55 11.85
N ALA A 133 -14.50 -4.14 13.09
CA ALA A 133 -13.46 -3.70 14.05
C ALA A 133 -12.32 -4.69 14.31
N ARG A 134 -12.58 -5.99 14.18
CA ARG A 134 -11.58 -7.05 14.35
C ARG A 134 -10.48 -7.03 13.27
N ASP A 135 -10.76 -6.42 12.12
CA ASP A 135 -9.89 -6.43 10.96
C ASP A 135 -9.10 -5.10 10.86
N TRP A 136 -9.32 -4.12 11.76
CA TRP A 136 -8.56 -2.86 11.75
C TRP A 136 -7.07 -3.03 12.00
N ASN A 137 -6.66 -4.03 12.79
CA ASN A 137 -5.25 -4.28 13.10
C ASN A 137 -4.59 -5.24 12.10
N ARG A 138 -5.09 -5.26 10.86
CA ARG A 138 -4.61 -6.14 9.81
C ARG A 138 -4.10 -5.31 8.64
N PRO A 139 -2.87 -5.56 8.16
CA PRO A 139 -2.31 -4.77 7.07
C PRO A 139 -3.20 -4.80 5.83
N GLU A 140 -3.87 -5.92 5.53
CA GLU A 140 -4.76 -6.05 4.37
C GLU A 140 -5.99 -5.12 4.38
N SER A 141 -6.37 -4.57 5.54
CA SER A 141 -7.45 -3.56 5.61
C SER A 141 -6.96 -2.17 5.21
N TRP A 142 -5.65 -1.97 5.08
CA TRP A 142 -5.01 -0.70 4.81
C TRP A 142 -4.20 -0.75 3.52
N GLN A 143 -3.79 0.42 3.06
CA GLN A 143 -2.90 0.63 1.92
C GLN A 143 -2.03 1.85 2.20
N ALA A 144 -0.92 1.98 1.47
CA ALA A 144 -0.27 3.29 1.37
C ALA A 144 -1.14 4.22 0.51
N SER A 145 -1.13 5.52 0.80
CA SER A 145 -1.72 6.52 -0.09
C SER A 145 -1.14 6.44 -1.50
N SER A 146 -1.89 6.91 -2.49
CA SER A 146 -1.41 7.06 -3.87
C SER A 146 -0.47 8.26 -4.04
N THR A 147 -0.60 9.26 -3.18
CA THR A 147 0.21 10.49 -3.22
C THR A 147 1.18 10.56 -2.06
N ILE A 148 2.38 11.05 -2.34
CA ILE A 148 3.28 11.57 -1.30
C ILE A 148 2.52 12.67 -0.56
N ASP A 149 2.74 12.72 0.75
CA ASP A 149 2.06 13.56 1.73
C ASP A 149 0.61 13.14 2.03
N GLY A 150 0.15 12.00 1.53
CA GLY A 150 -1.20 11.50 1.84
C GLY A 150 -2.30 12.29 1.15
N SER A 151 -3.54 12.07 1.58
CA SER A 151 -4.75 12.63 0.98
C SER A 151 -5.78 13.14 2.01
N PRO A 152 -5.39 13.93 3.03
CA PRO A 152 -6.31 14.33 4.09
C PRO A 152 -7.50 15.15 3.54
N GLY A 153 -8.71 14.76 3.93
CA GLY A 153 -9.99 15.28 3.45
C GLY A 153 -10.32 14.91 2.00
N GLY A 154 -9.53 14.01 1.41
CA GLY A 154 -9.77 13.39 0.12
C GLY A 154 -10.71 12.19 0.25
N ALA A 155 -11.39 11.85 -0.84
CA ALA A 155 -11.92 10.50 -0.93
C ALA A 155 -10.73 9.54 -0.90
N ILE A 156 -10.79 8.48 -0.09
CA ILE A 156 -9.92 7.32 -0.30
C ILE A 156 -10.16 6.92 -1.75
N ASP A 157 -9.19 7.22 -2.60
CA ASP A 157 -9.21 6.76 -3.96
C ASP A 157 -8.98 5.25 -3.86
N LEU A 158 -10.10 4.51 -3.85
CA LEU A 158 -10.11 3.08 -4.01
C LEU A 158 -9.49 2.79 -5.38
N ILE A 159 -8.16 2.67 -5.42
CA ILE A 159 -7.43 2.23 -6.60
C ILE A 159 -8.04 0.87 -6.94
N PRO A 160 -8.70 0.73 -8.10
CA PRO A 160 -9.30 -0.54 -8.46
C PRO A 160 -8.22 -1.62 -8.51
N ASP A 161 -8.55 -2.79 -7.99
CA ASP A 161 -7.65 -3.92 -7.93
C ASP A 161 -7.72 -4.80 -9.19
N ASP A 162 -8.62 -4.50 -10.13
CA ASP A 162 -8.65 -5.04 -11.50
C ASP A 162 -7.88 -4.14 -12.49
N PHE A 163 -7.26 -4.73 -13.52
CA PHE A 163 -6.39 -3.98 -14.43
C PHE A 163 -7.15 -2.91 -15.25
N PRO A 164 -8.35 -3.18 -15.81
CA PRO A 164 -9.12 -2.15 -16.52
C PRO A 164 -9.52 -0.96 -15.63
N GLY A 165 -9.95 -1.23 -14.40
CA GLY A 165 -10.29 -0.20 -13.42
C GLY A 165 -9.08 0.64 -13.05
N TRP A 166 -7.93 0.00 -12.81
CA TRP A 166 -6.67 0.67 -12.51
C TRP A 166 -6.20 1.60 -13.64
N LEU A 167 -6.28 1.13 -14.90
CA LEU A 167 -5.96 1.99 -16.06
C LEU A 167 -6.92 3.18 -16.18
N ALA A 168 -8.22 2.95 -15.94
CA ALA A 168 -9.21 4.03 -15.97
C ALA A 168 -8.97 5.06 -14.87
N PHE A 169 -8.54 4.61 -13.69
CA PHE A 169 -8.20 5.47 -12.56
C PHE A 169 -7.04 6.42 -12.92
N TYR A 170 -5.94 5.90 -13.45
CA TYR A 170 -4.79 6.72 -13.86
C TYR A 170 -4.93 7.37 -15.25
N SER A 171 -6.03 7.11 -15.97
CA SER A 171 -6.26 7.57 -17.34
C SER A 171 -5.16 7.14 -18.34
N LEU A 172 -4.70 5.89 -18.23
CA LEU A 172 -3.57 5.36 -19.01
C LEU A 172 -3.98 4.35 -20.09
N GLY A 173 -3.16 4.24 -21.13
CA GLY A 173 -3.10 3.05 -21.98
C GLY A 173 -2.25 1.93 -21.36
N PRO A 174 -2.50 0.64 -21.68
CA PRO A 174 -1.78 -0.50 -21.08
C PRO A 174 -0.28 -0.55 -21.41
N LEU A 175 0.15 0.14 -22.46
CA LEU A 175 1.55 0.23 -22.89
C LEU A 175 2.13 1.64 -22.73
N GLU A 176 1.43 2.52 -22.01
CA GLU A 176 1.88 3.88 -21.71
C GLU A 176 2.87 3.85 -20.55
N ASP A 177 3.90 4.68 -20.64
CA ASP A 177 4.91 4.92 -19.60
C ASP A 177 4.70 6.37 -19.18
N ALA A 178 4.01 6.57 -18.04
CA ALA A 178 3.46 7.87 -17.68
C ALA A 178 4.47 8.79 -16.98
N ASP A 179 5.51 8.22 -16.38
CA ASP A 179 6.55 8.90 -15.61
C ASP A 179 7.96 8.79 -16.25
N ASP A 180 8.01 8.27 -17.49
CA ASP A 180 9.19 8.17 -18.36
C ASP A 180 10.34 7.36 -17.72
N ASP A 181 10.01 6.33 -16.95
CA ASP A 181 10.98 5.50 -16.25
C ASP A 181 11.37 4.20 -17.01
N GLY A 182 10.67 3.93 -18.11
CA GLY A 182 10.84 2.76 -18.96
C GLY A 182 9.91 1.60 -18.61
N LEU A 183 9.00 1.76 -17.65
CA LEU A 183 7.99 0.79 -17.25
C LEU A 183 6.64 1.21 -17.80
N VAL A 184 6.08 0.33 -18.64
CA VAL A 184 4.72 0.55 -19.12
C VAL A 184 3.70 0.16 -18.06
N ALA A 185 2.51 0.75 -18.13
CA ALA A 185 1.37 0.55 -17.24
C ALA A 185 1.05 -0.93 -16.91
N LEU A 186 1.18 -1.84 -17.88
CA LEU A 186 1.03 -3.28 -17.62
C LEU A 186 2.10 -3.83 -16.65
N VAL A 187 3.35 -3.41 -16.79
CA VAL A 187 4.46 -3.84 -15.92
C VAL A 187 4.31 -3.22 -14.54
N GLU A 188 3.96 -1.93 -14.49
CA GLU A 188 3.65 -1.18 -13.28
C GLU A 188 2.59 -1.90 -12.43
N TYR A 189 1.40 -2.13 -13.02
CA TYR A 189 0.31 -2.84 -12.35
C TYR A 189 0.73 -4.26 -11.93
N SER A 190 1.39 -5.01 -12.82
CA SER A 190 1.81 -6.39 -12.55
C SER A 190 2.79 -6.49 -11.38
N LEU A 191 3.59 -5.47 -11.12
CA LEU A 191 4.57 -5.44 -10.03
C LEU A 191 4.08 -4.65 -8.81
N GLY A 192 2.87 -4.07 -8.86
CA GLY A 192 2.31 -3.23 -7.80
C GLY A 192 3.11 -1.94 -7.62
N LEU A 193 3.43 -1.28 -8.73
CA LEU A 193 4.12 0.01 -8.80
C LEU A 193 3.10 1.15 -9.00
N ASP A 194 3.55 2.39 -8.83
CA ASP A 194 2.75 3.57 -9.10
C ASP A 194 3.21 4.22 -10.41
N PRO A 195 2.33 4.30 -11.44
CA PRO A 195 2.71 4.65 -12.82
C PRO A 195 2.98 6.15 -12.99
N THR A 196 2.95 6.91 -11.89
CA THR A 196 3.20 8.33 -11.87
C THR A 196 4.47 8.69 -11.08
N LEU A 197 5.19 7.69 -10.53
CA LEU A 197 6.29 7.90 -9.59
C LEU A 197 7.54 7.06 -9.88
N ASN A 198 8.55 7.65 -10.52
CA ASN A 198 9.79 6.95 -10.87
C ASN A 198 10.85 6.81 -9.75
N ILE A 199 10.45 6.87 -8.48
CA ILE A 199 11.36 6.88 -7.32
C ILE A 199 11.32 5.58 -6.53
N GLY A 200 12.48 5.19 -5.99
CA GLY A 200 12.60 4.06 -5.07
C GLY A 200 12.04 2.76 -5.67
N ALA A 201 11.05 2.17 -5.00
CA ALA A 201 10.42 0.92 -5.43
C ALA A 201 9.38 1.10 -6.54
N ASN A 202 9.02 2.33 -6.92
CA ASN A 202 8.10 2.61 -8.04
C ASN A 202 8.87 2.97 -9.32
N GLY A 203 10.20 2.90 -9.29
CA GLY A 203 11.04 3.12 -10.45
C GLY A 203 11.76 1.86 -10.96
N PRO A 204 12.79 2.03 -11.81
CA PRO A 204 13.52 0.94 -12.46
C PRO A 204 14.24 0.00 -11.49
N ALA A 205 14.41 0.39 -10.22
CA ALA A 205 15.00 -0.46 -9.19
C ALA A 205 14.15 -1.71 -8.88
N SER A 206 12.87 -1.71 -9.25
CA SER A 206 11.97 -2.86 -9.09
C SER A 206 11.96 -3.82 -10.27
N LEU A 207 12.72 -3.52 -11.34
CA LEU A 207 12.83 -4.38 -12.50
C LEU A 207 13.37 -5.77 -12.14
N PRO A 208 12.91 -6.83 -12.83
CA PRO A 208 13.47 -8.17 -12.67
C PRO A 208 14.98 -8.20 -12.94
N VAL A 209 15.73 -8.76 -12.00
CA VAL A 209 17.20 -8.86 -12.06
C VAL A 209 17.62 -10.29 -12.35
N ALA A 210 18.32 -10.50 -13.47
CA ALA A 210 18.96 -11.77 -13.76
C ALA A 210 20.24 -11.94 -12.92
N SER A 211 20.43 -13.12 -12.35
CA SER A 211 21.55 -13.44 -11.46
C SER A 211 22.02 -14.89 -11.62
N ARG A 212 23.02 -15.28 -10.83
CA ARG A 212 23.40 -16.69 -10.67
C ARG A 212 23.14 -17.15 -9.26
N SER A 213 22.52 -18.32 -9.12
CA SER A 213 22.37 -18.98 -7.82
C SER A 213 23.75 -19.36 -7.25
N PRO A 214 23.85 -19.67 -5.94
CA PRO A 214 25.10 -20.17 -5.34
C PRO A 214 25.65 -21.42 -6.02
N ALA A 215 24.78 -22.23 -6.65
CA ALA A 215 25.15 -23.41 -7.44
C ALA A 215 25.56 -23.08 -8.90
N GLY A 216 25.64 -21.79 -9.26
CA GLY A 216 26.00 -21.31 -10.59
C GLY A 216 24.88 -21.35 -11.64
N ARG A 217 23.65 -21.72 -11.23
CA ARG A 217 22.47 -21.78 -12.11
C ARG A 217 21.98 -20.39 -12.47
N LEU A 218 21.37 -20.23 -13.65
CA LEU A 218 20.73 -18.97 -14.02
C LEU A 218 19.48 -18.75 -13.16
N ALA A 219 19.31 -17.54 -12.64
CA ALA A 219 18.15 -17.18 -11.85
C ALA A 219 17.63 -15.79 -12.25
N ILE A 220 16.38 -15.50 -11.92
CA ILE A 220 15.78 -14.17 -12.02
C ILE A 220 15.06 -13.86 -10.71
N SER A 221 15.26 -12.64 -10.20
CA SER A 221 14.64 -12.16 -8.97
C SER A 221 13.79 -10.93 -9.25
N PHE A 222 12.60 -10.85 -8.66
CA PHE A 222 11.64 -9.76 -8.79
C PHE A 222 10.72 -9.73 -7.57
N HIS A 223 9.86 -8.71 -7.48
CA HIS A 223 8.93 -8.56 -6.36
C HIS A 223 7.49 -8.55 -6.89
N LEU A 224 6.60 -9.32 -6.27
CA LEU A 224 5.17 -9.30 -6.58
C LEU A 224 4.40 -8.55 -5.50
N PRO A 225 3.28 -7.88 -5.81
CA PRO A 225 2.44 -7.28 -4.78
C PRO A 225 1.85 -8.36 -3.86
N VAL A 226 1.71 -8.06 -2.58
CA VAL A 226 0.95 -8.89 -1.65
C VAL A 226 -0.52 -8.85 -2.04
N ASN A 227 -1.12 -10.03 -2.16
CA ASN A 227 -2.52 -10.21 -2.51
C ASN A 227 -3.05 -11.45 -1.80
N GLY A 228 -3.82 -11.25 -0.72
CA GLY A 228 -4.36 -12.34 0.10
C GLY A 228 -5.37 -13.24 -0.62
N ALA A 229 -5.93 -12.81 -1.75
CA ALA A 229 -6.84 -13.62 -2.57
C ALA A 229 -6.10 -14.52 -3.55
N ALA A 230 -4.89 -14.14 -3.97
CA ALA A 230 -4.08 -14.91 -4.91
C ALA A 230 -3.37 -16.11 -4.23
N ALA A 231 -3.06 -17.13 -5.03
CA ALA A 231 -2.22 -18.25 -4.62
C ALA A 231 -0.88 -17.75 -4.09
N ASP A 232 -0.41 -18.36 -3.00
CA ASP A 232 0.78 -17.94 -2.24
C ASP A 232 0.72 -16.52 -1.64
N GLY A 233 -0.46 -15.89 -1.62
CA GLY A 233 -0.65 -14.56 -1.01
C GLY A 233 0.00 -13.43 -1.80
N CYS A 234 0.29 -13.61 -3.10
CA CYS A 234 0.94 -12.60 -3.94
C CYS A 234 0.59 -12.68 -5.43
N GLY A 235 0.84 -11.57 -6.12
CA GLY A 235 0.52 -11.35 -7.53
C GLY A 235 -0.65 -10.40 -7.71
N ALA A 236 -0.60 -9.58 -8.75
CA ALA A 236 -1.71 -8.74 -9.18
C ALA A 236 -2.85 -9.60 -9.74
N ASN A 237 -4.09 -9.13 -9.59
CA ASN A 237 -5.25 -9.80 -10.15
C ASN A 237 -5.14 -9.84 -11.68
N GLU A 238 -5.71 -10.88 -12.31
CA GLU A 238 -5.75 -10.98 -13.78
C GLU A 238 -4.38 -11.03 -14.48
N ILE A 239 -3.26 -11.17 -13.75
CA ILE A 239 -1.92 -11.27 -14.33
C ILE A 239 -1.41 -12.71 -14.29
N VAL A 240 -0.91 -13.15 -15.45
CA VAL A 240 -0.08 -14.35 -15.57
C VAL A 240 1.38 -13.95 -15.65
N TYR A 241 2.17 -14.52 -14.74
CA TYR A 241 3.62 -14.35 -14.66
C TYR A 241 4.30 -15.58 -15.25
N THR A 242 4.85 -15.45 -16.45
CA THR A 242 5.63 -16.51 -17.10
C THR A 242 7.11 -16.14 -17.06
N VAL A 243 7.92 -16.87 -16.31
CA VAL A 243 9.38 -16.83 -16.48
C VAL A 243 9.74 -17.71 -17.67
N GLU A 244 10.46 -17.14 -18.62
CA GLU A 244 10.87 -17.82 -19.85
C GLU A 244 12.39 -17.86 -19.94
N SER A 245 12.92 -18.93 -20.53
CA SER A 245 14.34 -19.02 -20.88
C SER A 245 14.53 -19.19 -22.37
N SER A 246 15.72 -18.81 -22.84
CA SER A 246 16.10 -18.89 -24.24
C SER A 246 17.59 -19.20 -24.34
N ASP A 247 17.97 -19.93 -25.39
CA ASP A 247 19.37 -20.21 -25.71
C ASP A 247 19.92 -19.23 -26.77
N ASP A 248 19.07 -18.41 -27.41
CA ASP A 248 19.44 -17.58 -28.57
C ASP A 248 18.79 -16.17 -28.62
N LEU A 249 18.00 -15.80 -27.61
CA LEU A 249 17.18 -14.57 -27.53
C LEU A 249 16.02 -14.49 -28.52
N LEU A 250 15.80 -15.51 -29.35
CA LEU A 250 14.73 -15.55 -30.35
C LEU A 250 13.62 -16.51 -29.91
N ASP A 251 14.01 -17.75 -29.59
CA ASP A 251 13.10 -18.80 -29.17
C ASP A 251 13.01 -18.82 -27.64
N TRP A 252 11.87 -18.40 -27.11
CA TRP A 252 11.59 -18.33 -25.68
C TRP A 252 10.63 -19.44 -25.28
N ILE A 253 11.01 -20.19 -24.24
CA ILE A 253 10.25 -21.33 -23.73
C ILE A 253 9.85 -21.06 -22.28
N PRO A 254 8.59 -21.31 -21.88
CA PRO A 254 8.18 -21.20 -20.48
C PRO A 254 9.01 -22.11 -19.57
N LEU A 255 9.61 -21.52 -18.54
CA LEU A 255 10.35 -22.19 -17.47
C LEU A 255 9.45 -22.44 -16.27
N MET A 256 8.78 -21.38 -15.79
CA MET A 256 7.83 -21.40 -14.69
C MET A 256 6.68 -20.44 -14.99
N GLU A 257 5.47 -20.79 -14.58
CA GLU A 257 4.27 -19.96 -14.73
C GLU A 257 3.48 -19.90 -13.42
N LYS A 258 3.02 -18.69 -13.07
CA LYS A 258 2.09 -18.42 -11.98
C LYS A 258 0.86 -17.70 -12.53
N THR A 259 -0.30 -18.06 -12.00
CA THR A 259 -1.56 -17.33 -12.21
C THR A 259 -2.05 -16.80 -10.86
N GLU A 260 -3.18 -16.09 -10.87
CA GLU A 260 -3.86 -15.69 -9.65
C GLU A 260 -4.25 -16.90 -8.79
N THR A 261 -4.67 -18.01 -9.40
CA THR A 261 -5.21 -19.17 -8.67
C THR A 261 -4.21 -20.31 -8.48
N THR A 262 -3.03 -20.23 -9.08
CA THR A 262 -2.01 -21.29 -9.01
C THR A 262 -0.65 -20.72 -8.65
N SER A 263 0.06 -21.39 -7.74
CA SER A 263 1.47 -21.15 -7.45
C SER A 263 2.35 -21.30 -8.71
N PHE A 264 3.60 -20.87 -8.63
CA PHE A 264 4.57 -21.11 -9.72
C PHE A 264 4.73 -22.61 -10.00
N THR A 265 4.50 -23.02 -11.25
CA THR A 265 4.66 -24.40 -11.73
C THR A 265 5.51 -24.45 -13.00
N GLY A 266 6.29 -25.51 -13.17
CA GLY A 266 7.18 -25.65 -14.32
C GLY A 266 8.38 -26.54 -14.04
N THR A 267 9.47 -26.31 -14.77
CA THR A 267 10.69 -27.14 -14.71
C THR A 267 11.83 -26.53 -13.90
N GLY A 268 11.66 -25.30 -13.41
CA GLY A 268 12.59 -24.64 -12.49
C GLY A 268 12.16 -24.76 -11.02
N THR A 269 12.86 -24.01 -10.17
CA THR A 269 12.55 -23.89 -8.74
C THR A 269 12.14 -22.45 -8.41
N ALA A 270 11.04 -22.29 -7.68
CA ALA A 270 10.60 -21.00 -7.15
C ALA A 270 10.88 -20.90 -5.65
N VAL A 271 11.43 -19.77 -5.21
CA VAL A 271 11.58 -19.39 -3.81
C VAL A 271 10.84 -18.08 -3.61
N LEU A 272 9.89 -18.08 -2.68
CA LEU A 272 9.16 -16.89 -2.23
C LEU A 272 9.61 -16.59 -0.81
N ASP A 273 10.17 -15.40 -0.59
CA ASP A 273 10.57 -14.95 0.73
C ASP A 273 9.39 -14.31 1.47
N PRO A 274 9.45 -14.17 2.82
CA PRO A 274 8.40 -13.49 3.57
C PRO A 274 8.11 -12.09 3.01
N PRO A 275 6.84 -11.65 3.01
CA PRO A 275 6.48 -10.33 2.55
C PRO A 275 7.26 -9.22 3.27
N PHE A 276 7.70 -8.22 2.51
CA PHE A 276 8.34 -7.01 2.99
C PHE A 276 7.92 -5.85 2.08
N ASN A 277 7.51 -4.72 2.66
CA ASN A 277 7.02 -3.57 1.87
C ASN A 277 5.79 -3.81 1.00
N GLY A 278 4.81 -4.56 1.52
CA GLY A 278 3.63 -4.92 0.73
C GLY A 278 3.97 -5.76 -0.51
N ARG A 279 5.18 -6.32 -0.58
CA ARG A 279 5.67 -7.11 -1.70
C ARG A 279 6.27 -8.43 -1.25
N VAL A 280 6.22 -9.43 -2.11
CA VAL A 280 6.82 -10.74 -1.92
C VAL A 280 8.03 -10.86 -2.84
N PRO A 281 9.26 -10.95 -2.29
CA PRO A 281 10.43 -11.25 -3.09
C PRO A 281 10.33 -12.66 -3.66
N VAL A 282 10.54 -12.77 -4.97
CA VAL A 282 10.49 -14.03 -5.71
C VAL A 282 11.82 -14.24 -6.40
N THR A 283 12.36 -15.46 -6.29
CA THR A 283 13.50 -15.91 -7.09
C THR A 283 13.13 -17.20 -7.83
N ILE A 284 13.23 -17.17 -9.16
CA ILE A 284 13.07 -18.34 -10.01
C ILE A 284 14.45 -18.78 -10.51
N THR A 285 14.80 -20.04 -10.28
CA THR A 285 16.05 -20.65 -10.75
C THR A 285 15.77 -21.64 -11.86
N ASP A 286 16.55 -21.56 -12.93
CA ASP A 286 16.58 -22.57 -13.98
C ASP A 286 17.49 -23.73 -13.56
N ASP A 287 16.88 -24.87 -13.23
CA ASP A 287 17.58 -26.03 -12.69
C ASP A 287 18.31 -26.83 -13.77
N GLN A 288 18.03 -26.55 -15.04
CA GLN A 288 18.64 -27.29 -16.14
C GLN A 288 20.10 -26.89 -16.35
N ASN A 289 20.90 -27.83 -16.87
CA ASN A 289 22.33 -27.63 -17.11
C ASN A 289 22.57 -27.36 -18.60
N HIS A 290 22.96 -26.13 -18.92
CA HIS A 290 23.15 -25.70 -20.30
C HIS A 290 24.63 -25.45 -20.60
N PRO A 291 25.18 -26.08 -21.66
CA PRO A 291 26.58 -25.89 -22.04
C PRO A 291 26.84 -24.56 -22.78
N GLY A 292 25.79 -23.79 -23.11
CA GLY A 292 25.86 -22.55 -23.90
C GLY A 292 25.36 -21.30 -23.16
N HIS A 293 25.16 -20.22 -23.91
CA HIS A 293 24.62 -18.97 -23.37
C HIS A 293 23.15 -19.13 -22.96
N ARG A 294 22.92 -18.89 -21.66
CA ARG A 294 21.63 -18.86 -20.95
C ARG A 294 20.95 -17.50 -20.93
N PHE A 295 19.74 -17.32 -21.45
CA PHE A 295 18.95 -16.09 -21.22
C PHE A 295 17.67 -16.40 -20.42
N ILE A 296 17.24 -15.42 -19.61
CA ILE A 296 16.04 -15.52 -18.78
C ILE A 296 15.30 -14.17 -18.80
N ARG A 297 13.98 -14.21 -18.81
CA ARG A 297 13.13 -13.02 -18.67
C ARG A 297 11.86 -13.35 -17.90
N LEU A 298 11.21 -12.31 -17.39
CA LEU A 298 9.85 -12.37 -16.89
C LEU A 298 8.92 -11.76 -17.96
N ARG A 299 7.90 -12.51 -18.36
CA ARG A 299 6.79 -12.03 -19.19
C ARG A 299 5.56 -11.90 -18.31
N MET A 300 4.90 -10.75 -18.40
CA MET A 300 3.61 -10.49 -17.76
C MET A 300 2.54 -10.43 -18.84
N SER A 301 1.40 -11.04 -18.59
CA SER A 301 0.28 -11.05 -19.52
C SER A 301 -1.01 -10.88 -18.76
N TRP A 302 -1.79 -9.88 -19.14
CA TRP A 302 -3.13 -9.69 -18.62
C TRP A 302 -4.09 -10.71 -19.26
N LEU A 303 -4.80 -11.46 -18.42
CA LEU A 303 -5.84 -12.41 -18.77
C LEU A 303 -7.09 -12.13 -17.91
N PRO A 304 -8.13 -11.50 -18.50
CA PRO A 304 -9.40 -11.26 -17.81
C PRO A 304 -10.23 -12.53 -17.61
#